data_AF-A0A7Y1UHC1-F1
#
_entry.id   AF-A0A7Y1UHC1-F1
#
_cell.length_a   1.000
_cell.length_b   1.000
_cell.length_c   1.000
_cell.angle_alpha   90.00
_cell.angle_beta   90.00
_cell.angle_gamma   90.00
#
_symmetry.space_group_name_H-M   'P 1'
#
loop_
_entity.id
_entity.type
_entity.pdbx_description
1 polymer ?
#
loop_
_entity_poly.entity_id
_entity_poly.type
_entity_poly.pdbx_seq_one_letter_code
_entity_poly.pdbx_strand_id
1 'polypeptide(L)'
;MTTWIERRDNLRRDKKGRHEKPHKPVVLLTVLDLVERGELTGNRIAFTPELVDRYKEIFEVVAGESDRPNIHLPLYHLSGDGFWHHVP
;
A
#
# COMPACT_ATOMS: atom_id res chain seq x y z
N MET A 1 -13.73 -18.68 1.75
CA MET A 1 -12.50 -18.17 2.38
C MET A 1 -11.72 -17.47 1.28
N THR A 2 -11.80 -16.14 1.17
CA THR A 2 -11.19 -15.41 0.05
C THR A 2 -9.69 -15.21 0.29
N THR A 3 -8.88 -15.59 -0.68
CA THR A 3 -7.41 -15.51 -0.68
C THR A 3 -6.94 -14.07 -0.93
N TRP A 4 -5.69 -13.76 -0.57
CA TRP A 4 -5.05 -12.45 -0.84
C TRP A 4 -5.08 -12.06 -2.33
N ILE A 5 -5.08 -13.06 -3.23
CA ILE A 5 -5.13 -12.87 -4.68
C ILE A 5 -6.51 -12.33 -5.12
N GLU A 6 -7.60 -12.83 -4.54
CA GLU A 6 -8.96 -12.36 -4.89
C GLU A 6 -9.23 -10.93 -4.41
N ARG A 7 -8.52 -10.48 -3.37
CA ARG A 7 -8.62 -9.10 -2.86
C ARG A 7 -7.91 -8.09 -3.76
N ARG A 8 -6.86 -8.52 -4.49
CA ARG A 8 -6.16 -7.69 -5.49
C ARG A 8 -7.13 -7.20 -6.57
N ASP A 9 -8.01 -8.09 -7.02
CA ASP A 9 -8.91 -7.83 -8.15
C ASP A 9 -10.08 -6.90 -7.75
N ASN A 10 -10.38 -6.80 -6.44
CA ASN A 10 -11.39 -5.91 -5.88
C ASN A 10 -10.81 -4.62 -5.26
N LEU A 11 -9.52 -4.35 -5.46
CA LEU A 11 -8.87 -3.18 -4.88
C LEU A 11 -9.51 -1.89 -5.42
N ARG A 12 -10.23 -1.16 -4.56
CA ARG A 12 -10.85 0.12 -4.93
C ARG A 12 -9.78 1.20 -5.07
N ARG A 13 -9.39 1.50 -6.29
CA ARG A 13 -8.41 2.56 -6.60
C ARG A 13 -9.13 3.88 -6.84
N ASP A 14 -8.55 4.96 -6.31
CA ASP A 14 -8.99 6.30 -6.67
C ASP A 14 -8.62 6.60 -8.14
N LYS A 15 -9.48 7.32 -8.86
CA LYS A 15 -9.35 7.58 -10.29
C LYS A 15 -9.50 9.06 -10.59
N LYS A 16 -8.56 9.61 -11.36
CA LYS A 16 -8.71 10.93 -11.99
C LYS A 16 -8.66 10.74 -13.51
N GLY A 17 -9.83 10.78 -14.14
CA GLY A 17 -9.95 10.47 -15.58
C GLY A 17 -9.57 9.02 -15.87
N ARG A 18 -8.63 8.80 -16.82
CA ARG A 18 -8.08 7.46 -17.14
C ARG A 18 -6.92 7.03 -16.23
N HIS A 19 -6.40 7.93 -15.37
CA HIS A 19 -5.27 7.63 -14.48
C HIS A 19 -5.76 7.03 -13.16
N GLU A 20 -5.42 5.78 -12.92
CA GLU A 20 -5.62 5.13 -11.62
C GLU A 20 -4.48 5.52 -10.68
N LYS A 21 -4.81 6.03 -9.50
CA LYS A 21 -3.79 6.50 -8.56
C LYS A 21 -3.02 5.31 -7.96
N PRO A 22 -1.68 5.32 -7.96
CA PRO A 22 -0.87 4.13 -7.63
C PRO A 22 -0.77 3.84 -6.12
N HIS A 23 -1.30 4.70 -5.25
CA HIS A 23 -1.09 4.67 -3.80
C HIS A 23 -1.33 3.31 -3.13
N LYS A 24 -2.51 2.72 -3.30
CA LYS A 24 -2.87 1.46 -2.62
C LYS A 24 -2.02 0.28 -3.11
N PRO A 25 -1.86 0.05 -4.44
CA PRO A 25 -0.92 -0.95 -4.95
C PRO A 25 0.51 -0.76 -4.42
N VAL A 26 0.99 0.48 -4.35
CA VAL A 26 2.35 0.76 -3.84
C VAL A 26 2.47 0.37 -2.37
N VAL A 27 1.48 0.67 -1.51
CA VAL A 27 1.51 0.22 -0.11
C VAL A 27 1.59 -1.31 0.00
N LEU A 28 0.81 -2.04 -0.79
CA LEU A 28 0.86 -3.50 -0.78
C LEU A 28 2.24 -4.02 -1.21
N LEU A 29 2.82 -3.42 -2.25
CA LEU A 29 4.16 -3.78 -2.73
C LEU A 29 5.25 -3.45 -1.70
N THR A 30 5.15 -2.29 -1.03
CA THR A 30 6.06 -1.91 0.06
C THR A 30 6.04 -2.94 1.18
N VAL A 31 4.86 -3.38 1.62
CA VAL A 31 4.75 -4.39 2.68
C VAL A 31 5.35 -5.72 2.25
N LEU A 32 5.08 -6.18 1.03
CA LEU A 32 5.64 -7.41 0.49
C LEU A 32 7.17 -7.36 0.42
N ASP A 33 7.72 -6.24 -0.03
CA ASP A 33 9.17 -6.05 -0.13
C ASP A 33 9.85 -6.03 1.26
N LEU A 34 9.25 -5.38 2.26
CA LEU A 34 9.77 -5.40 3.63
C LEU A 34 9.70 -6.79 4.27
N VAL A 35 8.66 -7.58 3.95
CA VAL A 35 8.57 -8.99 4.36
C VAL A 35 9.68 -9.81 3.72
N GLU A 36 9.91 -9.63 2.41
CA GLU A 36 10.96 -10.35 1.66
C GLU A 36 12.37 -10.03 2.19
N ARG A 37 12.60 -8.78 2.59
CA ARG A 37 13.86 -8.32 3.21
C ARG A 37 14.04 -8.76 4.66
N GLY A 38 13.01 -9.35 5.29
CA GLY A 38 13.03 -9.70 6.70
C GLY A 38 12.97 -8.49 7.64
N GLU A 39 12.57 -7.32 7.13
CA GLU A 39 12.40 -6.08 7.91
C GLU A 39 11.00 -6.01 8.55
N LEU A 40 10.01 -6.68 7.93
CA LEU A 40 8.69 -6.90 8.51
C LEU A 40 8.48 -8.38 8.82
N THR A 41 8.79 -8.78 10.05
CA THR A 41 8.79 -10.19 10.49
C THR A 41 7.50 -10.60 11.20
N GLY A 42 6.70 -9.64 11.66
CA GLY A 42 5.42 -9.88 12.33
C GLY A 42 4.22 -9.51 11.46
N ASN A 43 3.05 -10.06 11.74
CA ASN A 43 1.79 -9.67 11.12
C ASN A 43 1.25 -8.33 11.68
N ARG A 44 2.13 -7.32 11.74
CA ARG A 44 1.81 -5.97 12.22
C ARG A 44 2.63 -4.97 11.42
N ILE A 45 1.92 -4.07 10.74
CA ILE A 45 2.53 -2.99 9.97
C ILE A 45 2.52 -1.75 10.87
N ALA A 46 3.66 -1.45 11.48
CA ALA A 46 3.85 -0.21 12.21
C ALA A 46 4.18 0.92 11.24
N PHE A 47 3.77 2.15 11.57
CA PHE A 47 4.14 3.32 10.79
C PHE A 47 5.57 3.75 11.13
N THR A 48 6.55 3.16 10.45
CA THR A 48 7.98 3.41 10.69
C THR A 48 8.62 4.23 9.57
N PRO A 49 9.76 4.90 9.81
CA PRO A 49 10.52 5.58 8.77
C PRO A 49 10.88 4.67 7.60
N GLU A 50 11.26 3.42 7.86
CA GLU A 50 11.65 2.42 6.86
C GLU A 50 10.48 2.12 5.90
N LEU A 51 9.26 1.96 6.45
CA LEU A 51 8.05 1.81 5.65
C LEU A 51 7.79 3.03 4.76
N VAL A 52 7.94 4.22 5.32
CA VAL A 52 7.68 5.48 4.62
C VAL A 52 8.69 5.70 3.49
N ASP A 53 9.97 5.46 3.76
CA ASP A 53 11.03 5.69 2.79
C ASP A 53 10.97 4.64 1.68
N ARG A 54 10.75 3.37 2.02
CA ARG A 54 10.56 2.33 1.01
C ARG A 54 9.32 2.57 0.15
N TYR A 55 8.24 3.07 0.73
CA TYR A 55 7.06 3.50 -0.02
C TYR A 55 7.40 4.61 -1.01
N LYS A 56 8.14 5.65 -0.60
CA LYS A 56 8.50 6.78 -1.49
C LYS A 56 9.33 6.31 -2.68
N GLU A 57 10.32 5.44 -2.44
CA GLU A 57 11.16 4.87 -3.51
C GLU A 57 10.32 4.14 -4.57
N ILE A 58 9.43 3.25 -4.12
CA ILE A 58 8.57 2.49 -5.03
C ILE A 58 7.56 3.42 -5.72
N PHE A 59 7.03 4.41 -4.99
CA PHE A 59 6.08 5.37 -5.52
C PHE A 59 6.67 6.21 -6.64
N GLU A 60 7.92 6.66 -6.51
CA GLU A 60 8.60 7.49 -7.50
C GLU A 60 8.70 6.82 -8.87
N VAL A 61 8.86 5.49 -8.92
CA VAL A 61 8.92 4.71 -10.17
C VAL A 61 7.61 4.75 -10.96
N VAL A 62 6.47 4.87 -10.27
CA VAL A 62 5.13 4.72 -10.87
C VAL A 62 4.28 6.00 -10.80
N ALA A 63 4.77 7.04 -10.13
CA ALA A 63 4.06 8.29 -9.96
C ALA A 63 3.93 9.05 -11.28
N GLY A 64 2.73 9.58 -11.56
CA GLY A 64 2.56 10.60 -12.58
C GLY A 64 2.93 11.99 -12.06
N GLU A 65 3.05 12.98 -12.96
CA GLU A 65 3.47 14.36 -12.62
C GLU A 65 2.67 15.04 -11.49
N SER A 66 1.40 14.65 -11.31
CA SER A 66 0.51 15.23 -10.30
C SER A 66 0.34 14.38 -9.04
N ASP A 67 1.04 13.25 -8.95
CA ASP A 67 0.97 12.33 -7.83
C ASP A 67 1.96 12.74 -6.74
N ARG A 68 1.50 12.74 -5.49
CA ARG A 68 2.34 13.05 -4.31
C ARG A 68 2.44 11.84 -3.40
N PRO A 69 3.62 11.45 -2.91
CA PRO A 69 3.77 10.27 -2.08
C PRO A 69 3.18 10.48 -0.68
N ASN A 70 1.86 10.25 -0.53
CA ASN A 70 1.19 10.22 0.76
C ASN A 70 0.72 8.79 1.08
N ILE A 71 1.40 8.16 2.04
CA ILE A 71 1.15 6.78 2.47
C ILE A 71 0.01 6.66 3.51
N HIS A 72 -0.30 7.72 4.27
CA HIS A 72 -1.25 7.62 5.39
C HIS A 72 -2.65 7.19 4.93
N LEU A 73 -3.16 7.84 3.87
CA LEU A 73 -4.48 7.57 3.33
C LEU A 73 -4.61 6.15 2.73
N PRO A 74 -3.74 5.68 1.83
CA PRO A 74 -3.86 4.32 1.29
C PRO A 74 -3.66 3.25 2.37
N LEU A 75 -2.75 3.45 3.33
CA LEU A 75 -2.55 2.52 4.44
C LEU A 75 -3.82 2.38 5.27
N TYR A 76 -4.49 3.49 5.60
CA TYR A 76 -5.77 3.49 6.31
C TYR A 76 -6.88 2.84 5.49
N HIS A 77 -7.08 3.22 4.23
CA HIS A 77 -8.20 2.76 3.40
C HIS A 77 -8.15 1.27 3.03
N LEU A 78 -6.97 0.66 3.03
CA LEU A 78 -6.82 -0.78 2.77
C LEU A 78 -7.48 -1.64 3.87
N SER A 79 -7.77 -1.09 5.05
CA SER A 79 -8.66 -1.74 6.03
C SER A 79 -10.09 -1.92 5.52
N GLY A 80 -10.64 -0.91 4.84
CA GLY A 80 -11.97 -0.96 4.22
C GLY A 80 -12.03 -1.90 3.01
N ASP A 81 -10.88 -2.16 2.38
CA ASP A 81 -10.73 -3.17 1.31
C ASP A 81 -10.45 -4.58 1.89
N GLY A 82 -10.44 -4.72 3.22
CA GLY A 82 -10.29 -5.99 3.92
C GLY A 82 -8.85 -6.51 4.03
N PHE A 83 -7.84 -5.75 3.61
CA PHE A 83 -6.44 -6.17 3.67
C PHE A 83 -5.86 -6.19 5.09
N TRP A 84 -6.31 -5.28 5.95
CA TRP A 84 -5.86 -5.20 7.34
C TRP A 84 -6.98 -4.90 8.32
N HIS A 85 -6.67 -5.10 9.59
CA HIS A 85 -7.47 -4.65 10.72
C HIS A 85 -6.68 -3.60 11.49
N HIS A 86 -7.35 -2.51 11.89
CA HIS A 86 -6.76 -1.52 12.78
C HIS A 86 -6.73 -2.08 14.20
N VAL A 87 -5.58 -1.95 14.85
CA VAL A 87 -5.41 -2.33 16.26
C VAL A 87 -5.37 -1.01 17.07
N PRO A 88 -6.18 -0.87 18.14
CA PRO A 88 -6.12 0.27 19.05
C PRO A 88 -4.76 0.45 19.74
#